data_AF-W5P1E6-F1
#
_entry.id   AF-W5P1E6-F1
#
_cell.length_a   1.000
_cell.length_b   1.000
_cell.length_c   1.000
_cell.angle_alpha   90.00
_cell.angle_beta   90.00
_cell.angle_gamma   90.00
#
_symmetry.space_group_name_H-M   'P 1'
#
loop_
_entity.id
_entity.type
_entity.pdbx_description
1 polymer ?
#
loop_
_entity_poly.entity_id
_entity_poly.type
_entity_poly.pdbx_seq_one_letter_code
_entity_poly.pdbx_strand_id
1 'polypeptide(L)'
;MEFSSDGWADRYDVTDGYQREAVGGITIKLQSPDVKWFDDYYLKLRPETNLRNPWFQEFWQHRFQCRLEGFAQENSKYNKTCNSSLTLRTHHVQDSKMGFVINAIYSMAYGLHNMQMSLCPGYAGLCDAMKPIDGRKLLDSLMKTNFTGVSGDMILFDENGDSPGRYEIMNFKEMGKDYFDYINVGSWDNGELKMDDDEVWAKKSHIIRSVCSEPCEKGQIKVIRKGEVSCCWTCTPCKENEYVFDEYTCKACQLGSWPTDDLTGCDLIPVQYLRWGDPEPIAAVVFACLGLLATLFVTAIFIIYRDTPVVKSSSRELCYIILAGICLGYLCTFCLIAKPKQIYCYLQRIGIGLSPAMSYSALVTKTNRIARILAGSKKKICTKKPRFMSACAQLVIAFILICIQLGIIVALFIMEPPDIMHDYPSIREVYLICNTTNLGVVTPLGYNGLLILSCTFYAFKTRNVPANFNEAKYIAFTMYTTCIIWLAFVPIYFGSNYKIITMCFSVSLSATVALGCMFVPKVYIILAKPERNVRSAFTTSTVVRMHVGDGKSSSAASRSSSLVNLWKRRGSSGETLRLNSDSVEWSRKERREQSTNSLTRLHSH
;
A
#
# COMPACT_ATOMS: atom_id res chain seq x y z
N MET A 1 -1.98 20.77 46.67
CA MET A 1 -2.67 22.06 46.48
C MET A 1 -4.15 21.77 46.64
N GLU A 2 -4.79 22.47 47.56
CA GLU A 2 -6.22 22.32 47.82
C GLU A 2 -6.94 23.56 47.30
N PHE A 3 -8.12 23.35 46.71
CA PHE A 3 -9.01 24.42 46.28
C PHE A 3 -10.31 24.27 47.03
N SER A 4 -10.85 25.37 47.55
CA SER A 4 -12.11 25.34 48.29
C SER A 4 -12.88 26.65 48.14
N SER A 5 -14.17 26.61 48.47
CA SER A 5 -15.09 27.74 48.37
C SER A 5 -14.80 28.81 49.44
N ASP A 6 -15.72 29.76 49.59
CA ASP A 6 -15.68 30.88 50.54
C ASP A 6 -15.80 30.52 52.02
N GLY A 7 -15.93 29.22 52.35
CA GLY A 7 -16.09 28.75 53.72
C GLY A 7 -14.88 29.03 54.64
N TRP A 8 -13.72 29.35 54.07
CA TRP A 8 -12.48 29.60 54.81
C TRP A 8 -11.65 30.76 54.24
N ALA A 9 -12.21 31.56 53.34
CA ALA A 9 -11.45 32.54 52.55
C ALA A 9 -10.82 33.70 53.33
N ASP A 10 -11.31 33.93 54.55
CA ASP A 10 -10.89 34.95 55.50
C ASP A 10 -10.99 34.47 56.96
N ARG A 11 -11.16 33.15 57.15
CA ARG A 11 -11.42 32.51 58.44
C ARG A 11 -10.12 31.94 59.01
N TYR A 12 -9.35 32.81 59.66
CA TYR A 12 -8.09 32.41 60.32
C TYR A 12 -8.30 31.33 61.39
N ASP A 13 -9.47 31.26 61.99
CA ASP A 13 -9.84 30.26 62.99
C ASP A 13 -9.91 28.83 62.43
N VAL A 14 -10.15 28.65 61.12
CA VAL A 14 -10.14 27.34 60.46
C VAL A 14 -8.71 26.83 60.27
N THR A 15 -7.76 27.74 60.01
CA THR A 15 -6.34 27.44 59.83
C THR A 15 -5.53 27.49 61.12
N ASP A 16 -6.13 27.96 62.22
CA ASP A 16 -5.40 28.16 63.47
C ASP A 16 -4.94 26.82 64.06
N GLY A 17 -3.63 26.67 64.23
CA GLY A 17 -2.98 25.44 64.69
C GLY A 17 -2.61 24.44 63.58
N TYR A 18 -3.05 24.66 62.34
CA TYR A 18 -2.80 23.81 61.17
C TYR A 18 -2.24 24.58 59.96
N GLN A 19 -1.57 25.70 60.22
CA GLN A 19 -1.13 26.60 59.16
C GLN A 19 -0.16 25.92 58.19
N ARG A 20 0.74 25.07 58.69
CA ARG A 20 1.75 24.39 57.87
C ARG A 20 1.13 23.39 56.90
N GLU A 21 0.02 22.76 57.28
CA GLU A 21 -0.74 21.83 56.46
C GLU A 21 -1.57 22.55 55.40
N ALA A 22 -2.07 23.75 55.69
CA ALA A 22 -2.91 24.55 54.79
C ALA A 22 -2.13 25.37 53.74
N VAL A 23 -0.80 25.43 53.83
CA VAL A 23 0.06 26.24 52.93
C VAL A 23 -0.17 25.90 51.45
N GLY A 24 -0.32 26.94 50.64
CA GLY A 24 -0.52 26.87 49.20
C GLY A 24 -1.95 26.54 48.80
N GLY A 25 -2.88 26.48 49.75
CA GLY A 25 -4.30 26.33 49.46
C GLY A 25 -4.90 27.61 48.87
N ILE A 26 -5.72 27.44 47.84
CA ILE A 26 -6.45 28.53 47.18
C ILE A 26 -7.92 28.48 47.58
N THR A 27 -8.49 29.67 47.78
CA THR A 27 -9.90 29.85 48.13
C THR A 27 -10.47 31.06 47.42
N ILE A 28 -11.79 31.12 47.30
CA ILE A 28 -12.52 32.24 46.69
C ILE A 28 -13.28 32.98 47.78
N LYS A 29 -13.24 34.30 47.78
CA LYS A 29 -13.97 35.17 48.71
C LYS A 29 -14.94 36.02 47.92
N LEU A 30 -16.17 36.16 48.38
CA LEU A 30 -17.07 37.17 47.82
C LEU A 30 -16.43 38.56 47.98
N GLN A 31 -16.36 39.32 46.88
CA GLN A 31 -15.75 40.64 46.90
C GLN A 31 -16.62 41.59 47.71
N SER A 32 -16.06 42.13 48.80
CA SER A 32 -16.76 43.06 49.67
C SER A 32 -15.75 43.99 50.35
N PRO A 33 -15.86 45.31 50.16
CA PRO A 33 -14.97 46.27 50.76
C PRO A 33 -15.35 46.58 52.21
N ASP A 34 -14.37 47.04 52.99
CA ASP A 34 -14.62 47.59 54.32
C ASP A 34 -15.47 48.85 54.22
N VAL A 35 -16.49 48.95 55.08
CA VAL A 35 -17.42 50.08 55.06
C VAL A 35 -17.14 51.04 56.23
N LYS A 36 -16.47 52.16 55.91
CA LYS A 36 -15.94 53.12 56.89
C LYS A 36 -16.97 53.75 57.84
N TRP A 37 -18.12 54.13 57.31
CA TRP A 37 -19.26 54.64 58.09
C TRP A 37 -19.75 53.69 59.19
N PHE A 38 -19.68 52.36 58.97
CA PHE A 38 -20.03 51.39 60.00
C PHE A 38 -18.96 51.31 61.07
N ASP A 39 -17.66 51.37 60.70
CA ASP A 39 -16.58 51.42 61.68
C ASP A 39 -16.69 52.66 62.57
N ASP A 40 -16.89 53.83 61.97
CA ASP A 40 -17.03 55.09 62.71
C ASP A 40 -18.25 55.08 63.64
N TYR A 41 -19.30 54.36 63.27
CA TYR A 41 -20.50 54.16 64.09
C TYR A 41 -20.26 53.15 65.22
N TYR A 42 -19.79 51.95 64.87
CA TYR A 42 -19.61 50.81 65.75
C TYR A 42 -18.58 51.09 66.86
N LEU A 43 -17.45 51.72 66.51
CA LEU A 43 -16.38 52.01 67.47
C LEU A 43 -16.75 53.07 68.52
N LYS A 44 -17.84 53.81 68.30
CA LYS A 44 -18.40 54.77 69.27
C LYS A 44 -19.45 54.16 70.20
N LEU A 45 -19.86 52.91 69.97
CA LEU A 45 -20.88 52.25 70.78
C LEU A 45 -20.35 51.96 72.19
N ARG A 46 -21.21 52.21 73.17
CA ARG A 46 -20.92 52.10 74.59
C ARG A 46 -22.08 51.38 75.30
N PRO A 47 -21.82 50.43 76.23
CA PRO A 47 -22.88 49.70 76.94
C PRO A 47 -23.90 50.61 77.64
N GLU A 48 -23.46 51.79 78.09
CA GLU A 48 -24.29 52.80 78.78
C GLU A 48 -25.26 53.50 77.82
N THR A 49 -24.91 53.59 76.53
CA THR A 49 -25.64 54.41 75.55
C THR A 49 -26.49 53.58 74.60
N ASN A 50 -26.08 52.35 74.30
CA ASN A 50 -26.74 51.51 73.32
C ASN A 50 -27.90 50.72 73.92
N LEU A 51 -28.95 51.43 74.34
CA LEU A 51 -30.13 50.83 74.98
C LEU A 51 -31.09 50.16 73.98
N ARG A 52 -30.88 50.35 72.67
CA ARG A 52 -31.72 49.79 71.60
C ARG A 52 -31.41 48.33 71.26
N ASN A 53 -30.18 47.87 71.51
CA ASN A 53 -29.75 46.51 71.22
C ASN A 53 -29.77 45.70 72.52
N PRO A 54 -30.71 44.75 72.68
CA PRO A 54 -30.88 44.02 73.92
C PRO A 54 -29.78 42.99 74.19
N TRP A 55 -28.84 42.74 73.26
CA TRP A 55 -27.74 41.78 73.47
C TRP A 55 -26.37 42.44 73.55
N PHE A 56 -26.31 43.77 73.52
CA PHE A 56 -25.04 44.49 73.46
C PHE A 56 -24.26 44.37 74.78
N GLN A 57 -24.95 44.28 75.91
CA GLN A 57 -24.33 44.10 77.23
C GLN A 57 -23.74 42.68 77.38
N GLU A 58 -24.43 41.64 76.90
CA GLU A 58 -23.89 40.27 76.88
C GLU A 58 -22.72 40.14 75.92
N PHE A 59 -22.83 40.73 74.73
CA PHE A 59 -21.72 40.78 73.77
C PHE A 59 -20.47 41.39 74.40
N TRP A 60 -20.61 42.53 75.09
CA TRP A 60 -19.49 43.19 75.77
C TRP A 60 -18.83 42.28 76.81
N GLN A 61 -19.64 41.65 77.67
CA GLN A 61 -19.16 40.75 78.71
C GLN A 61 -18.46 39.52 78.12
N HIS A 62 -19.00 38.92 77.06
CA HIS A 62 -18.40 37.76 76.39
C HIS A 62 -17.13 38.12 75.62
N ARG A 63 -17.12 39.23 74.87
CA ARG A 63 -15.97 39.63 74.06
C ARG A 63 -14.76 40.01 74.91
N PHE A 64 -14.99 40.70 76.02
CA PHE A 64 -13.93 41.16 76.93
C PHE A 64 -13.72 40.25 78.14
N GLN A 65 -14.52 39.18 78.28
CA GLN A 65 -14.46 38.21 79.39
C GLN A 65 -14.50 38.89 80.77
N CYS A 66 -15.43 39.84 80.93
CA CYS A 66 -15.57 40.67 82.14
C CYS A 66 -17.04 40.88 82.53
N ARG A 67 -17.32 41.23 83.79
CA ARG A 67 -18.66 41.54 84.32
C ARG A 67 -18.95 43.05 84.28
N LEU A 68 -20.16 43.41 83.89
CA LEU A 68 -20.69 44.78 83.91
C LEU A 68 -21.56 44.99 85.16
N GLU A 69 -20.94 45.36 86.27
CA GLU A 69 -21.65 45.60 87.55
C GLU A 69 -22.65 46.76 87.44
N GLY A 70 -23.88 46.55 87.90
CA GLY A 70 -24.92 47.59 87.93
C GLY A 70 -25.66 47.81 86.60
N PHE A 71 -25.38 46.99 85.59
CA PHE A 71 -26.15 46.94 84.34
C PHE A 71 -27.27 45.89 84.42
N ALA A 72 -28.31 46.06 83.60
CA ALA A 72 -29.49 45.19 83.63
C ALA A 72 -29.20 43.71 83.31
N GLN A 73 -28.18 43.44 82.49
CA GLN A 73 -27.79 42.08 82.08
C GLN A 73 -26.47 41.61 82.70
N GLU A 74 -26.22 41.96 83.96
CA GLU A 74 -25.03 41.50 84.68
C GLU A 74 -24.94 39.96 84.74
N ASN A 75 -23.78 39.41 84.33
CA ASN A 75 -23.55 37.96 84.34
C ASN A 75 -22.41 37.58 85.30
N SER A 76 -22.79 36.94 86.41
CA SER A 76 -21.87 36.50 87.47
C SER A 76 -20.90 35.39 87.06
N LYS A 77 -20.99 34.84 85.84
CA LYS A 77 -20.01 33.88 85.30
C LYS A 77 -18.61 34.50 85.13
N TYR A 78 -18.52 35.82 84.94
CA TYR A 78 -17.25 36.51 84.75
C TYR A 78 -16.72 37.08 86.07
N ASN A 79 -15.52 36.67 86.48
CA ASN A 79 -14.95 37.03 87.77
C ASN A 79 -14.27 38.42 87.80
N LYS A 80 -13.98 39.02 86.63
CA LYS A 80 -13.26 40.30 86.52
C LYS A 80 -14.22 41.41 86.12
N THR A 81 -14.25 42.53 86.83
CA THR A 81 -15.06 43.70 86.46
C THR A 81 -14.50 44.41 85.24
N CYS A 82 -15.36 44.82 84.31
CA CYS A 82 -14.96 45.56 83.12
C CYS A 82 -14.42 46.95 83.50
N ASN A 83 -13.30 47.35 82.89
CA ASN A 83 -12.76 48.71 83.06
C ASN A 83 -13.50 49.69 82.12
N SER A 84 -13.74 50.92 82.57
CA SER A 84 -14.37 51.98 81.78
C SER A 84 -13.52 52.45 80.59
N SER A 85 -12.21 52.16 80.59
CA SER A 85 -11.30 52.46 79.49
C SER A 85 -11.32 51.43 78.34
N LEU A 86 -12.06 50.32 78.47
CA LEU A 86 -12.16 49.31 77.42
C LEU A 86 -12.76 49.93 76.14
N THR A 87 -12.29 49.48 74.98
CA THR A 87 -12.69 50.03 73.68
C THR A 87 -12.87 48.92 72.65
N LEU A 88 -13.80 49.11 71.72
CA LEU A 88 -14.00 48.19 70.59
C LEU A 88 -12.89 48.28 69.54
N ARG A 89 -11.99 49.27 69.61
CA ARG A 89 -10.86 49.39 68.66
C ARG A 89 -9.84 48.27 68.79
N THR A 90 -9.66 47.72 70.00
CA THR A 90 -8.67 46.67 70.24
C THR A 90 -9.12 45.38 69.55
N HIS A 91 -8.33 44.92 68.57
CA HIS A 91 -8.62 43.74 67.75
C HIS A 91 -9.98 43.83 67.03
N HIS A 92 -10.28 45.01 66.47
CA HIS A 92 -11.41 45.18 65.56
C HIS A 92 -11.12 44.50 64.23
N VAL A 93 -11.99 43.57 63.83
CA VAL A 93 -12.00 42.95 62.51
C VAL A 93 -13.43 43.08 62.01
N GLN A 94 -13.62 43.79 60.90
CA GLN A 94 -14.94 43.95 60.30
C GLN A 94 -15.34 42.64 59.60
N ASP A 95 -16.63 42.30 59.64
CA ASP A 95 -17.16 41.16 58.90
C ASP A 95 -17.05 41.42 57.40
N SER A 96 -16.42 40.51 56.66
CA SER A 96 -16.29 40.61 55.20
C SER A 96 -17.64 40.68 54.49
N LYS A 97 -18.74 40.21 55.08
CA LYS A 97 -20.07 40.21 54.45
C LYS A 97 -20.92 41.43 54.84
N MET A 98 -20.37 42.37 55.62
CA MET A 98 -21.10 43.55 56.10
C MET A 98 -21.68 44.40 54.94
N GLY A 99 -20.92 44.57 53.85
CA GLY A 99 -21.37 45.32 52.68
C GLY A 99 -22.63 44.75 52.04
N PHE A 100 -22.76 43.42 51.98
CA PHE A 100 -23.93 42.75 51.43
C PHE A 100 -25.20 42.98 52.27
N VAL A 101 -25.07 42.98 53.60
CA VAL A 101 -26.19 43.27 54.50
C VAL A 101 -26.74 44.68 54.23
N ILE A 102 -25.86 45.66 54.03
CA ILE A 102 -26.27 47.04 53.74
C ILE A 102 -26.87 47.15 52.33
N ASN A 103 -26.29 46.48 51.34
CA ASN A 103 -26.86 46.43 49.99
C ASN A 103 -28.25 45.78 49.99
N ALA A 104 -28.50 44.76 50.80
CA ALA A 104 -29.83 44.16 50.94
C ALA A 104 -30.85 45.14 51.56
N ILE A 105 -30.45 45.90 52.58
CA ILE A 105 -31.29 46.97 53.16
C ILE A 105 -31.59 48.04 52.12
N TYR A 106 -30.60 48.46 51.33
CA TYR A 106 -30.82 49.42 50.25
C TYR A 106 -31.66 48.87 49.12
N SER A 107 -31.52 47.60 48.76
CA SER A 107 -32.40 46.94 47.77
C SER A 107 -33.86 47.04 48.21
N MET A 108 -34.16 46.73 49.48
CA MET A 108 -35.51 46.90 50.04
C MET A 108 -35.96 48.37 50.02
N ALA A 109 -35.08 49.32 50.36
CA ALA A 109 -35.40 50.74 50.36
C ALA A 109 -35.72 51.26 48.95
N TYR A 110 -34.89 50.91 47.96
CA TYR A 110 -35.12 51.26 46.54
C TYR A 110 -36.34 50.54 45.96
N GLY A 111 -36.60 49.28 46.35
CA GLY A 111 -37.81 48.56 45.96
C GLY A 111 -39.07 49.23 46.46
N LEU A 112 -39.10 49.64 47.73
CA LEU A 112 -40.21 50.40 48.31
C LEU A 112 -40.34 51.80 47.68
N HIS A 113 -39.21 52.44 47.37
CA HIS A 113 -39.19 53.74 46.68
C HIS A 113 -39.78 53.63 45.27
N ASN A 114 -39.38 52.62 44.49
CA ASN A 114 -39.93 52.34 43.15
C ASN A 114 -41.43 52.03 43.21
N MET A 115 -41.86 51.30 44.24
CA MET A 115 -43.28 51.04 44.49
C MET A 115 -44.05 52.32 44.83
N GLN A 116 -43.48 53.21 45.65
CA GLN A 116 -44.09 54.52 45.96
C GLN A 116 -44.17 55.41 44.72
N MET A 117 -43.09 55.48 43.93
CA MET A 117 -43.06 56.29 42.70
C MET A 117 -44.06 55.81 41.65
N SER A 118 -44.30 54.49 41.57
CA SER A 118 -45.25 53.89 40.62
C SER A 118 -46.70 53.94 41.08
N LEU A 119 -46.99 53.74 42.37
CA LEU A 119 -48.36 53.67 42.90
C LEU A 119 -48.87 54.97 43.52
N CYS A 120 -47.97 55.84 44.00
CA CYS A 120 -48.30 57.09 44.70
C CYS A 120 -47.54 58.30 44.09
N PRO A 121 -47.66 58.58 42.78
CA PRO A 121 -46.89 59.65 42.13
C PRO A 121 -47.21 61.02 42.75
N GLY A 122 -46.16 61.75 43.16
CA GLY A 122 -46.29 63.09 43.74
C GLY A 122 -46.81 63.14 45.19
N TYR A 123 -46.94 61.99 45.87
CA TYR A 123 -47.40 61.93 47.26
C TYR A 123 -46.23 61.64 48.23
N ALA A 124 -46.08 62.49 49.26
CA ALA A 124 -45.09 62.28 50.31
C ALA A 124 -45.64 61.34 51.39
N GLY A 125 -45.08 60.13 51.48
CA GLY A 125 -45.51 59.08 52.41
C GLY A 125 -46.35 57.98 51.75
N LEU A 126 -47.08 57.21 52.56
CA LEU A 126 -47.91 56.10 52.08
C LEU A 126 -49.31 56.58 51.70
N CYS A 127 -49.67 56.45 50.42
CA CYS A 127 -51.04 56.63 49.94
C CYS A 127 -51.88 55.35 50.11
N ASP A 128 -53.18 55.40 49.85
CA ASP A 128 -54.08 54.28 50.08
C ASP A 128 -53.79 53.05 49.20
N ALA A 129 -53.14 53.25 48.05
CA ALA A 129 -52.68 52.15 47.19
C ALA A 129 -51.59 51.26 47.82
N MET A 130 -50.97 51.70 48.93
CA MET A 130 -49.96 50.96 49.69
C MET A 130 -50.44 50.58 51.11
N LYS A 131 -51.75 50.66 51.39
CA LYS A 131 -52.34 50.32 52.70
C LYS A 131 -53.40 49.21 52.57
N PRO A 132 -53.06 47.93 52.79
CA PRO A 132 -51.73 47.38 53.08
C PRO A 132 -50.86 47.22 51.82
N ILE A 133 -49.58 46.91 52.00
CA ILE A 133 -48.64 46.63 50.91
C ILE A 133 -48.88 45.21 50.37
N ASP A 134 -49.05 45.08 49.06
CA ASP A 134 -49.12 43.78 48.36
C ASP A 134 -47.71 43.27 48.04
N GLY A 135 -47.36 42.09 48.58
CA GLY A 135 -46.06 41.44 48.38
C GLY A 135 -45.75 41.11 46.91
N ARG A 136 -46.76 40.88 46.05
CA ARG A 136 -46.53 40.61 44.63
C ARG A 136 -46.03 41.85 43.89
N LYS A 137 -46.66 43.00 44.14
CA LYS A 137 -46.23 44.28 43.56
C LYS A 137 -44.87 44.73 44.11
N LEU A 138 -44.59 44.41 45.37
CA LEU A 138 -43.27 44.66 45.95
C LEU A 138 -42.20 43.78 45.28
N LEU A 139 -42.47 42.49 45.06
CA LEU A 139 -41.57 41.60 44.33
C LEU A 139 -41.29 42.11 42.91
N ASP A 140 -42.34 42.49 42.16
CA ASP A 140 -42.19 43.08 40.82
C ASP A 140 -41.31 44.34 40.82
N SER A 141 -41.40 45.15 41.89
CA SER A 141 -40.59 46.35 42.07
C SER A 141 -39.15 46.01 42.41
N LEU A 142 -38.92 45.01 43.28
CA LEU A 142 -37.59 44.54 43.71
C LEU A 142 -36.81 43.92 42.55
N MET A 143 -37.45 43.09 41.73
CA MET A 143 -36.82 42.43 40.57
C MET A 143 -36.32 43.41 39.51
N LYS A 144 -36.80 44.66 39.51
CA LYS A 144 -36.41 45.72 38.58
C LYS A 144 -35.62 46.84 39.24
N THR A 145 -35.14 46.63 40.47
CA THR A 145 -34.27 47.61 41.13
C THR A 145 -32.91 47.66 40.47
N ASN A 146 -32.37 48.87 40.34
CA ASN A 146 -31.01 49.13 39.92
C ASN A 146 -30.49 50.32 40.73
N PHE A 147 -29.42 50.11 41.48
CA PHE A 147 -28.81 51.15 42.30
C PHE A 147 -27.31 50.89 42.50
N THR A 148 -26.60 51.94 42.89
CA THR A 148 -25.19 51.83 43.26
C THR A 148 -25.07 51.38 44.72
N GLY A 149 -24.44 50.24 44.95
CA GLY A 149 -24.17 49.69 46.28
C GLY A 149 -23.04 50.41 47.00
N VAL A 150 -22.74 49.95 48.22
CA VAL A 150 -21.71 50.55 49.09
C VAL A 150 -20.30 50.53 48.50
N SER A 151 -20.03 49.57 47.60
CA SER A 151 -18.75 49.40 46.93
C SER A 151 -18.57 50.30 45.71
N GLY A 152 -19.60 51.06 45.31
CA GLY A 152 -19.65 51.75 44.02
C GLY A 152 -20.14 50.86 42.87
N ASP A 153 -20.45 49.60 43.16
CA ASP A 153 -20.91 48.62 42.18
C ASP A 153 -22.40 48.74 41.89
N MET A 154 -22.77 48.44 40.64
CA MET A 154 -24.17 48.41 40.24
C MET A 154 -24.82 47.11 40.72
N ILE A 155 -25.79 47.23 41.63
CA ILE A 155 -26.60 46.11 42.11
C ILE A 155 -27.82 45.97 41.19
N LEU A 156 -27.94 44.81 40.57
CA LEU A 156 -29.04 44.41 39.70
C LEU A 156 -29.37 42.95 39.99
N PHE A 157 -30.61 42.54 39.71
CA PHE A 157 -31.06 41.16 39.86
C PHE A 157 -31.41 40.59 38.49
N ASP A 158 -31.02 39.33 38.25
CA ASP A 158 -31.43 38.60 37.06
C ASP A 158 -32.88 38.10 37.18
N GLU A 159 -33.35 37.30 36.21
CA GLU A 159 -34.70 36.73 36.22
C GLU A 159 -34.95 35.78 37.41
N ASN A 160 -33.90 35.23 38.00
CA ASN A 160 -33.96 34.34 39.17
C ASN A 160 -33.86 35.11 40.50
N GLY A 161 -33.52 36.39 40.47
CA GLY A 161 -33.34 37.22 41.67
C GLY A 161 -31.90 37.23 42.19
N ASP A 162 -30.93 36.79 41.39
CA ASP A 162 -29.52 36.72 41.76
C ASP A 162 -28.75 37.93 41.22
N SER A 163 -27.88 38.50 42.06
CA SER A 163 -26.93 39.53 41.66
C SER A 163 -25.69 38.88 41.03
N PRO A 164 -25.10 39.46 39.96
CA PRO A 164 -23.87 38.91 39.37
C PRO A 164 -22.77 38.80 40.42
N GLY A 165 -22.20 37.61 40.54
CA GLY A 165 -21.18 37.30 41.53
C GLY A 165 -19.83 37.89 41.16
N ARG A 166 -19.15 38.44 42.15
CA ARG A 166 -17.75 38.89 42.06
C ARG A 166 -16.96 38.28 43.18
N TYR A 167 -15.80 37.74 42.85
CA TYR A 167 -14.96 37.05 43.80
C TYR A 167 -13.53 37.58 43.76
N GLU A 168 -12.92 37.63 44.92
CA GLU A 168 -11.47 37.72 45.09
C GLU A 168 -10.93 36.29 45.26
N ILE A 169 -9.74 36.04 44.75
CA ILE A 169 -9.09 34.74 44.84
C ILE A 169 -7.93 34.90 45.81
N MET A 170 -7.97 34.12 46.87
CA MET A 170 -7.00 34.20 47.96
C MET A 170 -6.12 32.95 47.95
N ASN A 171 -4.85 33.12 48.32
CA ASN A 171 -3.90 32.03 48.53
C ASN A 171 -3.35 32.12 49.96
N PHE A 172 -3.34 30.99 50.67
CA PHE A 172 -2.78 30.91 52.02
C PHE A 172 -1.28 30.61 51.93
N LYS A 173 -0.43 31.61 52.19
CA LYS A 173 1.03 31.49 51.98
C LYS A 173 1.83 31.84 53.22
N GLU A 174 3.05 31.32 53.26
CA GLU A 174 4.06 31.76 54.21
C GLU A 174 4.62 33.12 53.75
N MET A 175 4.39 34.15 54.56
CA MET A 175 4.83 35.53 54.30
C MET A 175 6.17 35.85 55.01
N GLY A 176 6.48 35.08 56.05
CA GLY A 176 7.74 35.13 56.79
C GLY A 176 7.89 33.89 57.65
N LYS A 177 9.03 33.71 58.32
CA LYS A 177 9.28 32.52 59.12
C LYS A 177 8.19 32.32 60.18
N ASP A 178 7.43 31.23 60.06
CA ASP A 178 6.30 30.89 60.93
C ASP A 178 5.15 31.94 60.93
N TYR A 179 5.05 32.77 59.88
CA TYR A 179 3.95 33.72 59.67
C TYR A 179 3.23 33.42 58.35
N PHE A 180 1.94 33.07 58.47
CA PHE A 180 1.08 32.67 57.35
C PHE A 180 -0.11 33.61 57.24
N ASP A 181 -0.48 33.94 56.00
CA ASP A 181 -1.57 34.88 55.75
C ASP A 181 -2.29 34.56 54.44
N TYR A 182 -3.54 35.01 54.34
CA TYR A 182 -4.29 35.01 53.09
C TYR A 182 -3.89 36.23 52.27
N ILE A 183 -3.34 35.99 51.09
CA ILE A 183 -3.04 37.05 50.13
C ILE A 183 -3.99 37.01 48.95
N ASN A 184 -4.34 38.18 48.42
CA ASN A 184 -5.08 38.26 47.18
C ASN A 184 -4.14 37.93 46.00
N VAL A 185 -4.53 36.97 45.17
CA VAL A 185 -3.80 36.53 43.97
C VAL A 185 -4.60 36.74 42.69
N GLY A 186 -5.84 37.22 42.79
CA GLY A 186 -6.68 37.41 41.62
C GLY A 186 -8.13 37.78 41.91
N SER A 187 -8.91 37.88 40.85
CA SER A 187 -10.33 38.19 40.92
C SER A 187 -11.09 37.47 39.81
N TRP A 188 -12.35 37.19 40.07
CA TRP A 188 -13.30 36.70 39.08
C TRP A 188 -14.51 37.62 39.02
N ASP A 189 -14.85 38.09 37.83
CA ASP A 189 -16.05 38.91 37.58
C ASP A 189 -16.73 38.42 36.31
N ASN A 190 -17.93 37.85 36.46
CA ASN A 190 -18.82 37.43 35.37
C ASN A 190 -18.12 36.66 34.22
N GLY A 191 -17.31 35.67 34.58
CA GLY A 191 -16.58 34.80 33.63
C GLY A 191 -15.16 35.27 33.28
N GLU A 192 -14.77 36.49 33.65
CA GLU A 192 -13.41 36.98 33.49
C GLU A 192 -12.56 36.61 34.71
N LEU A 193 -11.62 35.68 34.53
CA LEU A 193 -10.65 35.28 35.54
C LEU A 193 -9.34 36.06 35.35
N LYS A 194 -8.99 36.88 36.34
CA LYS A 194 -7.70 37.59 36.42
C LYS A 194 -6.89 36.97 37.55
N MET A 195 -5.78 36.34 37.22
CA MET A 195 -4.90 35.66 38.19
C MET A 195 -3.45 36.09 37.97
N ASP A 196 -2.70 36.18 39.06
CA ASP A 196 -1.25 36.33 39.05
C ASP A 196 -0.59 34.99 39.38
N ASP A 197 -0.21 34.25 38.34
CA ASP A 197 0.41 32.92 38.48
C ASP A 197 1.79 32.98 39.17
N ASP A 198 2.53 34.08 39.00
CA ASP A 198 3.85 34.27 39.60
C ASP A 198 3.72 34.58 41.11
N GLU A 199 2.62 35.19 41.55
CA GLU A 199 2.31 35.41 42.97
C GLU A 199 1.88 34.13 43.69
N VAL A 200 1.16 33.23 43.00
CA VAL A 200 0.76 31.92 43.54
C VAL A 200 1.98 31.01 43.74
N TRP A 201 2.89 31.00 42.77
CA TRP A 201 4.07 30.14 42.79
C TRP A 201 5.35 30.94 42.59
N ALA A 202 6.12 31.13 43.67
CA ALA A 202 7.43 31.79 43.61
C ALA A 202 8.45 31.10 42.66
N LYS A 203 8.19 29.85 42.23
CA LYS A 203 8.96 29.12 41.22
C LYS A 203 8.05 28.31 40.30
N LYS A 204 8.18 28.52 38.99
CA LYS A 204 7.44 27.78 37.93
C LYS A 204 7.67 26.26 37.93
N SER A 205 8.67 25.74 38.65
CA SER A 205 9.01 24.32 38.70
C SER A 205 8.10 23.46 39.58
N HIS A 206 7.14 24.04 40.29
CA HIS A 206 6.28 23.33 41.26
C HIS A 206 4.84 23.10 40.80
N ILE A 207 4.49 23.42 39.56
CA ILE A 207 3.14 23.15 39.02
C ILE A 207 3.04 21.66 38.67
N ILE A 208 2.64 20.84 39.64
CA ILE A 208 2.23 19.46 39.39
C ILE A 208 0.84 19.51 38.76
N ARG A 209 0.72 19.03 37.51
CA ARG A 209 -0.58 18.87 36.87
C ARG A 209 -1.25 17.62 37.44
N SER A 210 -2.47 17.77 37.93
CA SER A 210 -3.30 16.63 38.37
C SER A 210 -3.87 15.89 37.15
N VAL A 211 -3.00 15.18 36.41
CA VAL A 211 -3.37 14.34 35.27
C VAL A 211 -3.14 12.86 35.60
N CYS A 212 -4.06 11.99 35.15
CA CYS A 212 -3.94 10.54 35.38
C CYS A 212 -2.95 9.89 34.42
N SER A 213 -2.98 10.31 33.16
CA SER A 213 -2.12 9.79 32.09
C SER A 213 -1.43 10.92 31.36
N GLU A 214 -0.15 10.74 31.08
CA GLU A 214 0.60 11.67 30.24
C GLU A 214 0.12 11.62 28.77
N PRO A 215 0.34 12.70 28.00
CA PRO A 215 0.09 12.70 26.56
C PRO A 215 0.89 11.59 25.87
N CYS A 216 0.25 10.85 24.96
CA CYS A 216 0.91 9.76 24.25
C CYS A 216 1.96 10.27 23.25
N GLU A 217 2.98 9.45 23.01
CA GLU A 217 4.03 9.76 22.03
C GLU A 217 3.52 9.59 20.59
N LYS A 218 4.31 10.08 19.63
CA LYS A 218 4.00 9.92 18.20
C LYS A 218 3.92 8.44 17.83
N GLY A 219 2.90 8.07 17.06
CA GLY A 219 2.66 6.68 16.68
C GLY A 219 1.95 5.83 17.73
N GLN A 220 1.51 6.45 18.83
CA GLN A 220 0.71 5.80 19.86
C GLN A 220 -0.69 6.40 19.92
N ILE A 221 -1.64 5.57 20.32
CA ILE A 221 -3.04 5.95 20.55
C ILE A 221 -3.41 5.79 22.02
N LYS A 222 -4.41 6.55 22.45
CA LYS A 222 -5.04 6.46 23.76
C LYS A 222 -5.98 5.26 23.80
N VAL A 223 -5.80 4.39 24.78
CA VAL A 223 -6.68 3.25 25.04
C VAL A 223 -7.23 3.35 26.46
N ILE A 224 -8.53 3.55 26.58
CA ILE A 224 -9.24 3.63 27.86
C ILE A 224 -9.82 2.24 28.17
N ARG A 225 -9.47 1.67 29.33
CA ARG A 225 -10.00 0.36 29.72
C ARG A 225 -11.44 0.48 30.20
N LYS A 226 -12.24 -0.56 29.94
CA LYS A 226 -13.64 -0.60 30.41
C LYS A 226 -13.66 -0.55 31.94
N GLY A 227 -14.36 0.44 32.50
CA GLY A 227 -14.48 0.66 33.94
C GLY A 227 -13.51 1.70 34.50
N GLU A 228 -12.59 2.22 33.69
CA GLU A 228 -11.72 3.34 34.08
C GLU A 228 -12.32 4.70 33.66
N VAL A 229 -11.79 5.78 34.23
CA VAL A 229 -12.19 7.16 33.95
C VAL A 229 -11.62 7.62 32.60
N SER A 230 -12.33 8.48 31.87
CA SER A 230 -11.92 8.95 30.53
C SER A 230 -10.56 9.66 30.47
N CYS A 231 -10.09 10.23 31.58
CA CYS A 231 -8.77 10.87 31.68
C CYS A 231 -7.61 9.90 31.95
N CYS A 232 -7.91 8.65 32.29
CA CYS A 232 -6.93 7.59 32.52
C CYS A 232 -6.87 6.69 31.29
N TRP A 233 -5.95 7.00 30.38
CA TRP A 233 -5.67 6.17 29.21
C TRP A 233 -4.32 5.47 29.31
N THR A 234 -4.17 4.39 28.56
CA THR A 234 -2.89 3.73 28.31
C THR A 234 -2.46 4.00 26.88
N CYS A 235 -1.21 4.41 26.68
CA CYS A 235 -0.68 4.67 25.35
C CYS A 235 -0.23 3.35 24.71
N THR A 236 -0.80 3.02 23.55
CA THR A 236 -0.49 1.78 22.83
C THR A 236 0.07 2.11 21.44
N PRO A 237 1.20 1.52 21.03
CA PRO A 237 1.79 1.76 19.71
C PRO A 237 0.95 1.12 18.60
N CYS A 238 0.84 1.83 17.46
CA CYS A 238 0.30 1.27 16.23
C CYS A 238 1.25 0.23 15.61
N LYS A 239 0.74 -0.65 14.75
CA LYS A 239 1.59 -1.58 13.98
C LYS A 239 2.37 -0.85 12.88
N GLU A 240 3.40 -1.51 12.36
CA GLU A 240 4.26 -0.92 11.32
C GLU A 240 3.55 -0.52 10.02
N ASN A 241 2.44 -1.18 9.67
CA ASN A 241 1.65 -0.87 8.48
C ASN A 241 0.43 0.01 8.79
N GLU A 242 0.32 0.50 10.02
CA GLU A 242 -0.76 1.34 10.50
C GLU A 242 -0.24 2.75 10.79
N TYR A 243 -1.13 3.73 10.66
CA TYR A 243 -0.88 5.12 11.01
C TYR A 243 -1.94 5.60 12.00
N VAL A 244 -1.66 6.69 12.72
CA VAL A 244 -2.59 7.30 13.68
C VAL A 244 -3.64 8.08 12.91
N PHE A 245 -4.87 7.56 12.86
CA PHE A 245 -5.98 8.22 12.18
C PHE A 245 -6.68 9.23 13.10
N ASP A 246 -6.88 8.84 14.35
CA ASP A 246 -7.37 9.70 15.43
C ASP A 246 -6.66 9.35 16.74
N GLU A 247 -6.95 10.07 17.82
CA GLU A 247 -6.30 9.85 19.12
C GLU A 247 -6.56 8.45 19.73
N TYR A 248 -7.52 7.68 19.20
CA TYR A 248 -7.98 6.41 19.76
C TYR A 248 -7.83 5.23 18.79
N THR A 249 -7.47 5.47 17.53
CA THR A 249 -7.58 4.49 16.45
C THR A 249 -6.39 4.55 15.50
N CYS A 250 -5.71 3.42 15.38
CA CYS A 250 -4.74 3.16 14.32
C CYS A 250 -5.47 2.61 13.09
N LYS A 251 -5.10 3.08 11.90
CA LYS A 251 -5.67 2.60 10.63
C LYS A 251 -4.59 2.03 9.74
N ALA A 252 -4.84 0.85 9.18
CA ALA A 252 -3.90 0.21 8.26
C ALA A 252 -3.86 0.94 6.90
N CYS A 253 -2.66 1.05 6.34
CA CYS A 253 -2.46 1.51 4.97
C CYS A 253 -2.99 0.51 3.94
N GLN A 254 -3.36 1.01 2.77
CA GLN A 254 -3.81 0.17 1.65
C GLN A 254 -2.64 -0.62 1.07
N LEU A 255 -2.96 -1.71 0.35
CA LEU A 255 -1.96 -2.53 -0.32
C LEU A 255 -1.13 -1.67 -1.30
N GLY A 256 0.19 -1.72 -1.19
CA GLY A 256 1.09 -0.88 -2.00
C GLY A 256 1.37 0.52 -1.44
N SER A 257 0.85 0.83 -0.26
CA SER A 257 1.15 2.06 0.48
C SER A 257 1.76 1.76 1.85
N TRP A 258 2.58 2.67 2.33
CA TRP A 258 3.34 2.56 3.56
C TRP A 258 3.10 3.80 4.45
N PRO A 259 3.01 3.66 5.78
CA PRO A 259 2.87 4.82 6.65
C PRO A 259 4.00 5.83 6.45
N THR A 260 3.61 7.10 6.48
CA THR A 260 4.51 8.26 6.52
C THR A 260 5.37 8.26 7.80
N ASP A 261 6.51 8.96 7.79
CA ASP A 261 7.42 9.03 8.95
C ASP A 261 6.76 9.66 10.19
N ASP A 262 5.79 10.55 10.00
CA ASP A 262 4.96 11.16 11.04
C ASP A 262 3.74 10.33 11.43
N LEU A 263 3.52 9.19 10.76
CA LEU A 263 2.42 8.26 11.00
C LEU A 263 1.03 8.92 10.95
N THR A 264 0.84 9.92 10.07
CA THR A 264 -0.44 10.63 9.88
C THR A 264 -1.19 10.17 8.64
N GLY A 265 -0.49 9.56 7.69
CA GLY A 265 -1.04 9.05 6.44
C GLY A 265 -0.19 7.97 5.81
N CYS A 266 -0.49 7.65 4.56
CA CYS A 266 0.17 6.60 3.80
C CYS A 266 0.71 7.15 2.48
N ASP A 267 1.98 6.87 2.19
CA ASP A 267 2.64 7.15 0.92
C ASP A 267 2.71 5.91 0.04
N LEU A 268 2.70 6.10 -1.29
CA LEU A 268 2.82 5.00 -2.23
C LEU A 268 4.25 4.46 -2.26
N ILE A 269 4.39 3.15 -2.16
CA ILE A 269 5.69 2.47 -2.28
C ILE A 269 6.16 2.57 -3.73
N PRO A 270 7.41 3.00 -4.00
CA PRO A 270 7.91 3.12 -5.35
C PRO A 270 7.99 1.75 -6.03
N VAL A 271 7.45 1.67 -7.24
CA VAL A 271 7.43 0.42 -7.99
C VAL A 271 8.84 -0.01 -8.41
N GLN A 272 9.14 -1.27 -8.14
CA GLN A 272 10.33 -1.96 -8.60
C GLN A 272 10.07 -2.58 -9.97
N TYR A 273 11.05 -2.46 -10.84
CA TYR A 273 11.05 -3.07 -12.16
C TYR A 273 12.51 -3.31 -12.54
N LEU A 274 12.74 -4.18 -13.50
CA LEU A 274 14.08 -4.52 -13.95
C LEU A 274 14.76 -3.28 -14.55
N ARG A 275 15.85 -2.80 -13.94
CA ARG A 275 16.54 -1.59 -14.41
C ARG A 275 17.67 -1.99 -15.34
N TRP A 276 17.92 -1.16 -16.35
CA TRP A 276 19.02 -1.34 -17.29
C TRP A 276 20.41 -1.33 -16.64
N GLY A 277 20.53 -0.73 -15.46
CA GLY A 277 21.77 -0.66 -14.69
C GLY A 277 22.04 -1.86 -13.77
N ASP A 278 21.10 -2.77 -13.63
CA ASP A 278 21.28 -3.95 -12.78
C ASP A 278 22.22 -4.97 -13.46
N PRO A 279 23.07 -5.71 -12.73
CA PRO A 279 24.05 -6.63 -13.33
C PRO A 279 23.43 -7.71 -14.22
N GLU A 280 22.27 -8.27 -13.84
CA GLU A 280 21.64 -9.37 -14.56
C GLU A 280 21.05 -8.94 -15.91
N PRO A 281 20.30 -7.82 -16.02
CA PRO A 281 19.90 -7.22 -17.30
C PRO A 281 21.08 -6.84 -18.18
N ILE A 282 22.15 -6.26 -17.62
CA ILE A 282 23.35 -5.89 -18.39
C ILE A 282 23.93 -7.13 -19.09
N ALA A 283 24.08 -8.24 -18.36
CA ALA A 283 24.57 -9.49 -18.93
C ALA A 283 23.67 -9.99 -20.08
N ALA A 284 22.34 -9.94 -19.90
CA ALA A 284 21.39 -10.34 -20.94
C ALA A 284 21.44 -9.41 -22.18
N VAL A 285 21.59 -8.10 -21.98
CA VAL A 285 21.69 -7.10 -23.06
C VAL A 285 22.98 -7.28 -23.84
N VAL A 286 24.12 -7.42 -23.18
CA VAL A 286 25.41 -7.66 -23.85
C VAL A 286 25.36 -8.94 -24.67
N PHE A 287 24.81 -10.02 -24.09
CA PHE A 287 24.63 -11.28 -24.80
C PHE A 287 23.73 -11.15 -26.03
N ALA A 288 22.61 -10.43 -25.91
CA ALA A 288 21.71 -10.14 -27.04
C ALA A 288 22.38 -9.26 -28.12
N CYS A 289 23.18 -8.27 -27.73
CA CYS A 289 23.93 -7.42 -28.67
C CYS A 289 24.95 -8.23 -29.48
N LEU A 290 25.72 -9.09 -28.82
CA LEU A 290 26.66 -10.00 -29.48
C LEU A 290 25.92 -10.95 -30.43
N GLY A 291 24.77 -11.48 -30.00
CA GLY A 291 23.89 -12.31 -30.82
C GLY A 291 23.35 -11.59 -32.06
N LEU A 292 22.91 -10.34 -31.92
CA LEU A 292 22.45 -9.51 -33.05
C LEU A 292 23.58 -9.22 -34.03
N LEU A 293 24.76 -8.82 -33.54
CA LEU A 293 25.94 -8.59 -34.39
C LEU A 293 26.33 -9.85 -35.15
N ALA A 294 26.36 -11.00 -34.49
CA ALA A 294 26.63 -12.28 -35.14
C ALA A 294 25.56 -12.65 -36.18
N THR A 295 24.28 -12.39 -35.88
CA THR A 295 23.16 -12.65 -36.80
C THR A 295 23.24 -11.77 -38.04
N LEU A 296 23.53 -10.48 -37.87
CA LEU A 296 23.73 -9.54 -38.98
C LEU A 296 24.94 -9.93 -39.83
N PHE A 297 26.05 -10.32 -39.21
CA PHE A 297 27.23 -10.81 -39.91
C PHE A 297 26.90 -12.04 -40.77
N VAL A 298 26.28 -13.07 -40.18
CA VAL A 298 25.87 -14.27 -40.92
C VAL A 298 24.90 -13.93 -42.05
N THR A 299 23.93 -13.04 -41.79
CA THR A 299 22.93 -12.61 -42.79
C THR A 299 23.60 -11.89 -43.95
N ALA A 300 24.53 -10.97 -43.69
CA ALA A 300 25.28 -10.25 -44.70
C ALA A 300 26.08 -11.21 -45.61
N ILE A 301 26.78 -12.19 -45.02
CA ILE A 301 27.49 -13.23 -45.77
C ILE A 301 26.53 -14.01 -46.68
N PHE A 302 25.36 -14.43 -46.16
CA PHE A 302 24.37 -15.17 -46.95
C PHE A 302 23.75 -14.34 -48.08
N ILE A 303 23.65 -13.02 -47.93
CA ILE A 303 23.12 -12.10 -48.95
C ILE A 303 24.16 -11.81 -50.03
N ILE A 304 25.42 -11.54 -49.64
CA ILE A 304 26.52 -11.23 -50.56
C ILE A 304 26.89 -12.48 -51.36
N TYR A 305 27.11 -13.61 -50.68
CA TYR A 305 27.49 -14.89 -51.28
C TYR A 305 26.28 -15.75 -51.68
N ARG A 306 25.15 -15.12 -52.03
CA ARG A 306 23.88 -15.80 -52.36
C ARG A 306 23.97 -16.81 -53.51
N ASP A 307 24.99 -16.66 -54.35
CA ASP A 307 25.21 -17.46 -55.54
C ASP A 307 26.12 -18.67 -55.33
N THR A 308 26.70 -18.82 -54.14
CA THR A 308 27.56 -19.94 -53.79
C THR A 308 26.79 -21.27 -53.76
N PRO A 309 27.39 -22.39 -54.22
CA PRO A 309 26.77 -23.71 -54.18
C PRO A 309 26.28 -24.15 -52.79
N VAL A 310 26.97 -23.78 -51.71
CA VAL A 310 26.54 -24.04 -50.31
C VAL A 310 25.20 -23.36 -49.99
N VAL A 311 25.05 -22.10 -50.36
CA VAL A 311 23.83 -21.31 -50.09
C VAL A 311 22.71 -21.71 -51.04
N LYS A 312 22.98 -21.97 -52.33
CA LYS A 312 21.98 -22.43 -53.32
C LYS A 312 21.45 -23.84 -53.07
N SER A 313 22.29 -24.75 -52.57
CA SER A 313 21.88 -26.12 -52.22
C SER A 313 21.06 -26.16 -50.93
N SER A 314 21.31 -25.21 -50.03
CA SER A 314 20.45 -24.91 -48.90
C SER A 314 19.16 -24.21 -49.39
N SER A 315 17.99 -24.53 -48.82
CA SER A 315 16.77 -23.76 -49.12
C SER A 315 16.92 -22.31 -48.60
N ARG A 316 17.36 -21.38 -49.46
CA ARG A 316 17.71 -19.99 -49.13
C ARG A 316 16.62 -19.27 -48.35
N GLU A 317 15.39 -19.34 -48.84
CA GLU A 317 14.24 -18.68 -48.24
C GLU A 317 13.94 -19.17 -46.81
N LEU A 318 14.04 -20.48 -46.56
CA LEU A 318 13.88 -21.03 -45.21
C LEU A 318 15.01 -20.58 -44.28
N CYS A 319 16.23 -20.42 -44.79
CA CYS A 319 17.35 -19.94 -43.99
C CYS A 319 17.16 -18.46 -43.60
N TYR A 320 16.61 -17.63 -44.49
CA TYR A 320 16.25 -16.24 -44.15
C TYR A 320 15.13 -16.16 -43.12
N ILE A 321 14.11 -17.03 -43.19
CA ILE A 321 13.06 -17.11 -42.16
C ILE A 321 13.65 -17.50 -40.79
N ILE A 322 14.59 -18.45 -40.75
CA ILE A 322 15.28 -18.83 -39.51
C ILE A 322 16.11 -17.66 -38.97
N LEU A 323 16.89 -16.97 -39.81
CA LEU A 323 17.68 -15.81 -39.40
C LEU A 323 16.80 -14.65 -38.92
N ALA A 324 15.64 -14.43 -39.54
CA ALA A 324 14.65 -13.45 -39.08
C ALA A 324 14.05 -13.83 -37.72
N GLY A 325 13.74 -15.11 -37.50
CA GLY A 325 13.28 -15.62 -36.20
C GLY A 325 14.33 -15.47 -35.10
N ILE A 326 15.59 -15.78 -35.40
CA ILE A 326 16.74 -15.59 -34.50
C ILE A 326 16.94 -14.10 -34.17
N CYS A 327 16.91 -13.23 -35.19
CA CYS A 327 17.01 -11.79 -35.01
C CYS A 327 15.88 -11.26 -34.11
N LEU A 328 14.64 -11.67 -34.38
CA LEU A 328 13.50 -11.31 -33.54
C LEU A 328 13.70 -11.80 -32.10
N GLY A 329 14.24 -13.01 -31.91
CA GLY A 329 14.51 -13.58 -30.58
C GLY A 329 15.47 -12.73 -29.75
N TYR A 330 16.55 -12.23 -30.36
CA TYR A 330 17.45 -11.31 -29.67
C TYR A 330 16.84 -9.91 -29.45
N LEU A 331 16.03 -9.41 -30.39
CA LEU A 331 15.30 -8.14 -30.22
C LEU A 331 14.28 -8.22 -29.07
N CYS A 332 13.65 -9.38 -28.87
CA CYS A 332 12.71 -9.60 -27.75
C CYS A 332 13.37 -9.34 -26.40
N THR A 333 14.65 -9.67 -26.21
CA THR A 333 15.36 -9.44 -24.95
C THR A 333 15.29 -7.98 -24.50
N PHE A 334 15.38 -7.02 -25.44
CA PHE A 334 15.23 -5.60 -25.12
C PHE A 334 13.81 -5.24 -24.73
N CYS A 335 12.81 -5.82 -25.41
CA CYS A 335 11.40 -5.64 -25.06
C CYS A 335 11.05 -6.21 -23.68
N LEU A 336 11.67 -7.32 -23.28
CA LEU A 336 11.48 -7.95 -21.97
C LEU A 336 12.07 -7.12 -20.82
N ILE A 337 13.21 -6.47 -21.04
CA ILE A 337 13.91 -5.68 -20.00
C ILE A 337 13.34 -4.26 -19.88
N ALA A 338 12.70 -3.74 -20.94
CA ALA A 338 12.09 -2.42 -20.91
C ALA A 338 11.06 -2.27 -19.78
N LYS A 339 11.01 -1.08 -19.18
CA LYS A 339 10.00 -0.74 -18.17
C LYS A 339 8.61 -1.10 -18.71
N PRO A 340 7.81 -1.91 -18.01
CA PRO A 340 6.50 -2.34 -18.48
C PRO A 340 5.63 -1.14 -18.87
N LYS A 341 5.27 -1.11 -20.14
CA LYS A 341 4.23 -0.27 -20.72
C LYS A 341 3.36 -1.18 -21.56
N GLN A 342 2.13 -0.76 -21.83
CA GLN A 342 1.18 -1.56 -22.60
C GLN A 342 1.80 -2.09 -23.90
N ILE A 343 2.43 -1.22 -24.69
CA ILE A 343 3.12 -1.62 -25.93
C ILE A 343 4.23 -2.67 -25.72
N TYR A 344 5.03 -2.54 -24.65
CA TYR A 344 6.10 -3.51 -24.38
C TYR A 344 5.52 -4.85 -23.92
N CYS A 345 4.43 -4.88 -23.16
CA CYS A 345 3.74 -6.11 -22.79
C CYS A 345 3.19 -6.86 -24.02
N TYR A 346 2.63 -6.15 -24.99
CA TYR A 346 2.24 -6.73 -26.29
C TYR A 346 3.45 -7.31 -27.03
N LEU A 347 4.52 -6.51 -27.18
CA LEU A 347 5.74 -6.94 -27.90
C LEU A 347 6.42 -8.14 -27.25
N GLN A 348 6.44 -8.20 -25.91
CA GLN A 348 6.95 -9.35 -25.17
C GLN A 348 6.17 -10.62 -25.53
N ARG A 349 4.84 -10.61 -25.36
CA ARG A 349 4.00 -11.79 -25.66
C ARG A 349 4.09 -12.24 -27.12
N ILE A 350 4.09 -11.30 -28.08
CA ILE A 350 4.30 -11.63 -29.51
C ILE A 350 5.68 -12.27 -29.69
N GLY A 351 6.70 -11.62 -29.16
CA GLY A 351 8.09 -11.97 -29.36
C GLY A 351 8.46 -13.37 -28.87
N ILE A 352 8.06 -13.70 -27.63
CA ILE A 352 8.36 -14.99 -26.97
C ILE A 352 7.70 -16.15 -27.72
N GLY A 353 6.49 -15.95 -28.23
CA GLY A 353 5.77 -16.97 -28.96
C GLY A 353 6.24 -17.12 -30.41
N LEU A 354 6.36 -16.00 -31.13
CA LEU A 354 6.53 -15.99 -32.58
C LEU A 354 7.98 -16.23 -33.03
N SER A 355 8.99 -15.71 -32.30
CA SER A 355 10.40 -15.90 -32.69
C SER A 355 10.82 -17.38 -32.75
N PRO A 356 10.58 -18.21 -31.71
CA PRO A 356 10.88 -19.63 -31.78
C PRO A 356 10.01 -20.34 -32.83
N ALA A 357 8.74 -19.96 -32.96
CA ALA A 357 7.85 -20.56 -33.94
C ALA A 357 8.31 -20.31 -35.38
N MET A 358 8.80 -19.12 -35.73
CA MET A 358 9.40 -18.85 -37.04
C MET A 358 10.63 -19.73 -37.30
N SER A 359 11.53 -19.80 -36.32
CA SER A 359 12.77 -20.57 -36.41
C SER A 359 12.49 -22.07 -36.57
N TYR A 360 11.63 -22.64 -35.71
CA TYR A 360 11.32 -24.07 -35.71
C TYR A 360 10.36 -24.48 -36.82
N SER A 361 9.44 -23.62 -37.28
CA SER A 361 8.59 -23.90 -38.44
C SER A 361 9.39 -24.04 -39.74
N ALA A 362 10.39 -23.19 -39.93
CA ALA A 362 11.30 -23.30 -41.06
C ALA A 362 12.23 -24.53 -40.92
N LEU A 363 12.70 -24.82 -39.70
CA LEU A 363 13.56 -25.97 -39.43
C LEU A 363 12.83 -27.32 -39.58
N VAL A 364 11.58 -27.44 -39.12
CA VAL A 364 10.75 -28.63 -39.31
C VAL A 364 10.45 -28.84 -40.79
N THR A 365 10.16 -27.77 -41.52
CA THR A 365 9.91 -27.83 -42.98
C THR A 365 11.16 -28.32 -43.71
N LYS A 366 12.32 -27.81 -43.32
CA LYS A 366 13.62 -28.20 -43.88
C LYS A 366 13.97 -29.66 -43.57
N THR A 367 13.81 -30.11 -42.33
CA THR A 367 14.08 -31.50 -41.91
C THR A 367 13.09 -32.50 -42.49
N ASN A 368 11.80 -32.15 -42.56
CA ASN A 368 10.77 -32.97 -43.19
C ASN A 368 11.04 -33.16 -44.69
N ARG A 369 11.54 -32.13 -45.40
CA ARG A 369 11.99 -32.28 -46.79
C ARG A 369 13.11 -33.33 -46.89
N ILE A 370 14.14 -33.27 -46.05
CA ILE A 370 15.25 -34.23 -46.03
C ILE A 370 14.72 -35.65 -45.73
N ALA A 371 13.82 -35.78 -44.75
CA ALA A 371 13.19 -37.05 -44.39
C ALA A 371 12.38 -37.67 -45.54
N ARG A 372 11.66 -36.85 -46.32
CA ARG A 372 10.89 -37.30 -47.49
C ARG A 372 11.78 -37.71 -48.66
N ILE A 373 12.89 -37.01 -48.91
CA ILE A 373 13.89 -37.41 -49.89
C ILE A 373 14.49 -38.79 -49.53
N LEU A 374 14.85 -38.99 -48.25
CA LEU A 374 15.36 -40.27 -47.77
C LEU A 374 14.34 -41.41 -47.91
N ALA A 375 13.09 -41.15 -47.54
CA ALA A 375 12.00 -42.15 -47.64
C ALA A 375 11.68 -42.50 -49.10
N GLY A 376 11.77 -41.53 -50.01
CA GLY A 376 11.64 -41.74 -51.46
C GLY A 376 12.80 -42.54 -52.04
N SER A 377 14.04 -42.27 -51.61
CA SER A 377 15.24 -42.98 -52.07
C SER A 377 15.30 -44.45 -51.66
N LYS A 378 14.63 -44.85 -50.56
CA LYS A 378 14.56 -46.26 -50.12
C LYS A 378 13.53 -47.10 -50.89
N LYS A 379 12.59 -46.48 -51.61
CA LYS A 379 11.66 -47.20 -52.49
C LYS A 379 12.30 -47.29 -53.88
N LYS A 380 12.73 -48.50 -54.28
CA LYS A 380 13.44 -48.78 -55.55
C LYS A 380 12.70 -48.31 -56.83
N ILE A 381 11.42 -47.96 -56.76
CA ILE A 381 10.64 -47.40 -57.88
C ILE A 381 9.72 -46.28 -57.35
N CYS A 382 9.97 -45.03 -57.74
CA CYS A 382 9.09 -43.90 -57.44
C CYS A 382 7.99 -43.77 -58.53
N THR A 383 6.83 -44.39 -58.33
CA THR A 383 5.69 -44.34 -59.27
C THR A 383 4.83 -43.07 -59.17
N LYS A 384 5.10 -42.16 -58.22
CA LYS A 384 4.42 -40.85 -58.10
C LYS A 384 5.43 -39.74 -57.86
N LYS A 385 5.31 -38.63 -58.60
CA LYS A 385 6.09 -37.39 -58.33
C LYS A 385 5.88 -36.98 -56.86
N PRO A 386 6.93 -36.75 -56.07
CA PRO A 386 6.79 -36.38 -54.68
C PRO A 386 6.11 -35.00 -54.58
N ARG A 387 4.85 -34.97 -54.12
CA ARG A 387 4.10 -33.72 -53.91
C ARG A 387 4.76 -32.89 -52.79
N PHE A 388 4.71 -31.56 -52.93
CA PHE A 388 5.27 -30.58 -51.98
C PHE A 388 6.80 -30.61 -51.79
N MET A 389 7.56 -30.94 -52.84
CA MET A 389 9.04 -30.83 -52.86
C MET A 389 9.56 -29.50 -53.42
N SER A 390 8.71 -28.70 -54.08
CA SER A 390 9.07 -27.38 -54.62
C SER A 390 9.38 -26.35 -53.53
N ALA A 391 10.28 -25.40 -53.81
CA ALA A 391 10.62 -24.31 -52.90
C ALA A 391 9.40 -23.47 -52.48
N CYS A 392 8.47 -23.23 -53.43
CA CYS A 392 7.22 -22.52 -53.14
C CYS A 392 6.34 -23.29 -52.15
N ALA A 393 6.26 -24.62 -52.30
CA ALA A 393 5.48 -25.46 -51.37
C ALA A 393 6.10 -25.52 -49.97
N GLN A 394 7.43 -25.43 -49.85
CA GLN A 394 8.11 -25.37 -48.55
C GLN A 394 7.82 -24.06 -47.83
N LEU A 395 7.83 -22.94 -48.55
CA LEU A 395 7.47 -21.64 -47.99
C LEU A 395 6.02 -21.62 -47.49
N VAL A 396 5.08 -22.16 -48.26
CA VAL A 396 3.68 -22.24 -47.85
C VAL A 396 3.53 -23.09 -46.57
N ILE A 397 4.22 -24.23 -46.46
CA ILE A 397 4.16 -25.06 -45.25
C ILE A 397 4.73 -24.31 -44.04
N ALA A 398 5.89 -23.68 -44.18
CA ALA A 398 6.49 -22.91 -43.08
C ALA A 398 5.59 -21.74 -42.66
N PHE A 399 5.00 -21.04 -43.63
CA PHE A 399 4.08 -19.94 -43.38
C PHE A 399 2.81 -20.40 -42.65
N ILE A 400 2.20 -21.52 -43.04
CA ILE A 400 1.02 -22.08 -42.35
C ILE A 400 1.35 -22.37 -40.88
N LEU A 401 2.50 -23.00 -40.60
CA LEU A 401 2.92 -23.30 -39.22
C LEU A 401 3.15 -22.01 -38.39
N ILE A 402 3.72 -20.98 -39.00
CA ILE A 402 3.87 -19.66 -38.35
C ILE A 402 2.51 -19.03 -38.07
N CYS A 403 1.58 -19.08 -39.04
CA CYS A 403 0.23 -18.54 -38.90
C CYS A 403 -0.59 -19.26 -37.83
N ILE A 404 -0.36 -20.57 -37.60
CA ILE A 404 -0.99 -21.29 -36.48
C ILE A 404 -0.57 -20.67 -35.16
N GLN A 405 0.74 -20.43 -34.94
CA GLN A 405 1.20 -19.77 -33.72
C GLN A 405 0.67 -18.34 -33.61
N LEU A 406 0.67 -17.58 -34.71
CA LEU A 406 0.12 -16.23 -34.72
C LEU A 406 -1.36 -16.23 -34.33
N GLY A 407 -2.16 -17.16 -34.86
CA GLY A 407 -3.56 -17.33 -34.50
C GLY A 407 -3.76 -17.67 -33.02
N ILE A 408 -2.90 -18.52 -32.44
CA ILE A 408 -2.90 -18.83 -31.01
C ILE A 408 -2.64 -17.56 -30.18
N ILE A 409 -1.61 -16.77 -30.54
CA ILE A 409 -1.29 -15.52 -29.83
C ILE A 409 -2.43 -14.50 -29.95
N VAL A 410 -3.02 -14.34 -31.15
CA VAL A 410 -4.15 -13.42 -31.37
C VAL A 410 -5.37 -13.84 -30.56
N ALA A 411 -5.69 -15.13 -30.51
CA ALA A 411 -6.78 -15.64 -29.67
C ALA A 411 -6.53 -15.36 -28.19
N LEU A 412 -5.29 -15.54 -27.71
CA LEU A 412 -4.90 -15.20 -26.34
C LEU A 412 -4.99 -13.71 -26.05
N PHE A 413 -4.74 -12.83 -27.02
CA PHE A 413 -4.95 -11.37 -26.84
C PHE A 413 -6.41 -10.98 -26.74
N ILE A 414 -7.30 -11.67 -27.44
CA ILE A 414 -8.74 -11.43 -27.35
C ILE A 414 -9.27 -11.88 -25.98
N MET A 415 -8.78 -13.02 -25.47
CA MET A 415 -9.18 -13.54 -24.15
C MET A 415 -8.55 -12.78 -22.99
N GLU A 416 -7.27 -12.44 -23.12
CA GLU A 416 -6.46 -11.81 -22.07
C GLU A 416 -5.64 -10.65 -22.67
N PRO A 417 -6.20 -9.43 -22.69
CA PRO A 417 -5.49 -8.27 -23.20
C PRO A 417 -4.23 -8.01 -22.33
N PRO A 418 -3.06 -7.83 -22.95
CA PRO A 418 -1.84 -7.43 -22.24
C PRO A 418 -2.04 -6.07 -21.56
N ASP A 419 -1.98 -6.07 -20.24
CA ASP A 419 -2.07 -4.88 -19.41
C ASP A 419 -0.92 -4.83 -18.40
N ILE A 420 -0.77 -3.71 -17.71
CA ILE A 420 0.23 -3.50 -16.66
C ILE A 420 -0.44 -3.76 -15.31
N MET A 421 0.20 -4.57 -14.46
CA MET A 421 -0.30 -4.87 -13.12
C MET A 421 0.78 -4.69 -12.07
N HIS A 422 0.35 -4.40 -10.84
CA HIS A 422 1.21 -4.33 -9.67
C HIS A 422 1.18 -5.68 -8.96
N ASP A 423 2.35 -6.23 -8.68
CA ASP A 423 2.53 -7.44 -7.90
C ASP A 423 3.06 -7.09 -6.50
N TYR A 424 2.50 -7.72 -5.48
CA TYR A 424 2.70 -7.38 -4.07
C TYR A 424 3.22 -8.60 -3.31
N PRO A 425 4.51 -8.98 -3.46
CA PRO A 425 5.07 -10.13 -2.76
C PRO A 425 5.16 -9.89 -1.25
N SER A 426 5.25 -8.64 -0.80
CA SER A 426 5.21 -8.25 0.61
C SER A 426 4.52 -6.90 0.79
N ILE A 427 4.27 -6.51 2.04
CA ILE A 427 3.70 -5.20 2.38
C ILE A 427 4.64 -4.01 2.09
N ARG A 428 5.94 -4.28 1.85
CA ARG A 428 6.98 -3.26 1.60
C ARG A 428 7.47 -3.23 0.16
N GLU A 429 7.06 -4.19 -0.67
CA GLU A 429 7.55 -4.34 -2.03
C GLU A 429 6.40 -4.31 -3.03
N VAL A 430 6.56 -3.50 -4.07
CA VAL A 430 5.61 -3.39 -5.19
C VAL A 430 6.39 -3.56 -6.48
N TYR A 431 6.06 -4.58 -7.26
CA TYR A 431 6.67 -4.81 -8.58
C TYR A 431 5.72 -4.39 -9.69
N LEU A 432 6.25 -3.73 -10.72
CA LEU A 432 5.51 -3.43 -11.95
C LEU A 432 5.77 -4.55 -12.95
N ILE A 433 4.71 -5.28 -13.34
CA ILE A 433 4.82 -6.41 -14.28
C ILE A 433 3.72 -6.36 -15.35
N CYS A 434 3.92 -7.08 -16.45
CA CYS A 434 2.89 -7.29 -17.46
C CYS A 434 1.93 -8.40 -17.00
N ASN A 435 0.63 -8.23 -17.23
CA ASN A 435 -0.40 -9.24 -16.97
C ASN A 435 -0.10 -10.51 -17.78
N THR A 436 0.51 -11.49 -17.12
CA THR A 436 1.05 -12.70 -17.73
C THR A 436 0.55 -13.89 -16.94
N THR A 437 -0.55 -14.48 -17.41
CA THR A 437 -1.11 -15.67 -16.80
C THR A 437 -0.26 -16.89 -17.12
N ASN A 438 -0.38 -17.94 -16.30
CA ASN A 438 0.26 -19.22 -16.59
C ASN A 438 -0.19 -19.79 -17.94
N LEU A 439 -1.47 -19.60 -18.31
CA LEU A 439 -2.01 -20.03 -19.60
C LEU A 439 -1.36 -19.26 -20.76
N GLY A 440 -1.19 -17.95 -20.63
CA GLY A 440 -0.55 -17.08 -21.62
C GLY A 440 0.91 -17.42 -21.91
N VAL A 441 1.62 -18.04 -20.96
CA VAL A 441 3.00 -18.54 -21.15
C VAL A 441 3.01 -19.97 -21.67
N VAL A 442 2.24 -20.87 -21.06
CA VAL A 442 2.25 -22.30 -21.36
C VAL A 442 1.69 -22.60 -22.75
N THR A 443 0.68 -21.87 -23.22
CA THR A 443 0.04 -22.13 -24.52
C THR A 443 0.99 -21.92 -25.71
N PRO A 444 1.64 -20.74 -25.89
CA PRO A 444 2.60 -20.55 -26.97
C PRO A 444 3.85 -21.42 -26.80
N LEU A 445 4.27 -21.69 -25.55
CA LEU A 445 5.36 -22.60 -25.24
C LEU A 445 5.03 -24.05 -25.64
N GLY A 446 3.81 -24.49 -25.40
CA GLY A 446 3.34 -25.85 -25.74
C GLY A 446 3.38 -26.10 -27.24
N TYR A 447 2.93 -25.14 -28.05
CA TYR A 447 3.06 -25.22 -29.50
C TYR A 447 4.53 -25.24 -29.95
N ASN A 448 5.37 -24.38 -29.37
CA ASN A 448 6.81 -24.41 -29.63
C ASN A 448 7.44 -25.76 -29.24
N GLY A 449 7.01 -26.36 -28.11
CA GLY A 449 7.39 -27.70 -27.70
C GLY A 449 6.99 -28.77 -28.73
N LEU A 450 5.78 -28.72 -29.27
CA LEU A 450 5.33 -29.61 -30.34
C LEU A 450 6.18 -29.47 -31.61
N LEU A 451 6.54 -28.23 -32.00
CA LEU A 451 7.45 -27.98 -33.12
C LEU A 451 8.84 -28.55 -32.85
N ILE A 452 9.39 -28.35 -31.65
CA ILE A 452 10.71 -28.86 -31.25
C ILE A 452 10.71 -30.41 -31.25
N LEU A 453 9.69 -31.06 -30.69
CA LEU A 453 9.57 -32.52 -30.69
C LEU A 453 9.44 -33.07 -32.11
N SER A 454 8.63 -32.43 -32.96
CA SER A 454 8.47 -32.80 -34.36
C SER A 454 9.79 -32.64 -35.15
N CYS A 455 10.50 -31.52 -34.95
CA CYS A 455 11.83 -31.30 -35.52
C CYS A 455 12.82 -32.37 -35.06
N THR A 456 12.83 -32.70 -33.77
CA THR A 456 13.74 -33.68 -33.17
C THR A 456 13.50 -35.08 -33.73
N PHE A 457 12.23 -35.47 -33.88
CA PHE A 457 11.85 -36.73 -34.50
C PHE A 457 12.35 -36.84 -35.95
N TYR A 458 12.14 -35.79 -36.77
CA TYR A 458 12.63 -35.78 -38.15
C TYR A 458 14.15 -35.68 -38.25
N ALA A 459 14.80 -34.93 -37.35
CA ALA A 459 16.26 -34.84 -37.27
C ALA A 459 16.88 -36.20 -36.91
N PHE A 460 16.31 -36.93 -35.95
CA PHE A 460 16.75 -38.28 -35.61
C PHE A 460 16.64 -39.24 -36.80
N LYS A 461 15.52 -39.19 -37.54
CA LYS A 461 15.31 -40.02 -38.73
C LYS A 461 16.31 -39.72 -39.86
N THR A 462 16.86 -38.51 -39.90
CA THR A 462 17.74 -38.03 -40.97
C THR A 462 19.22 -37.97 -40.57
N ARG A 463 19.57 -38.29 -39.31
CA ARG A 463 20.94 -38.16 -38.78
C ARG A 463 22.00 -39.03 -39.49
N ASN A 464 21.58 -40.18 -40.02
CA ASN A 464 22.47 -41.16 -40.67
C ASN A 464 22.59 -40.93 -42.19
N VAL A 465 22.04 -39.84 -42.72
CA VAL A 465 22.08 -39.56 -44.16
C VAL A 465 23.35 -38.78 -44.49
N PRO A 466 24.28 -39.34 -45.30
CA PRO A 466 25.42 -38.60 -45.82
C PRO A 466 24.97 -37.72 -47.00
N ALA A 467 23.96 -36.87 -46.79
CA ALA A 467 23.53 -35.89 -47.78
C ALA A 467 24.21 -34.57 -47.43
N ASN A 468 25.28 -34.25 -48.15
CA ASN A 468 25.96 -32.95 -48.17
C ASN A 468 26.53 -32.48 -46.81
N PHE A 469 27.82 -32.69 -46.60
CA PHE A 469 28.62 -32.04 -45.54
C PHE A 469 28.06 -32.11 -44.10
N ASN A 470 27.65 -33.28 -43.62
CA ASN A 470 27.18 -33.48 -42.23
C ASN A 470 26.05 -32.53 -41.79
N GLU A 471 25.31 -31.88 -42.71
CA GLU A 471 24.27 -30.89 -42.38
C GLU A 471 23.19 -31.47 -41.47
N ALA A 472 22.77 -32.72 -41.71
CA ALA A 472 21.80 -33.42 -40.87
C ALA A 472 22.32 -33.68 -39.44
N LYS A 473 23.63 -33.87 -39.25
CA LYS A 473 24.26 -34.05 -37.94
C LYS A 473 24.23 -32.75 -37.13
N TYR A 474 24.54 -31.63 -37.78
CA TYR A 474 24.46 -30.30 -37.15
C TYR A 474 23.03 -29.92 -36.78
N ILE A 475 22.04 -30.25 -37.63
CA ILE A 475 20.63 -30.03 -37.31
C ILE A 475 20.20 -30.90 -36.11
N ALA A 476 20.58 -32.18 -36.07
CA ALA A 476 20.27 -33.04 -34.93
C ALA A 476 20.90 -32.53 -33.62
N PHE A 477 22.16 -32.10 -33.67
CA PHE A 477 22.84 -31.51 -32.51
C PHE A 477 22.16 -30.22 -32.02
N THR A 478 21.76 -29.35 -32.95
CA THR A 478 20.98 -28.14 -32.65
C THR A 478 19.68 -28.51 -31.94
N MET A 479 18.92 -29.45 -32.49
CA MET A 479 17.64 -29.86 -31.92
C MET A 479 17.77 -30.45 -30.51
N TYR A 480 18.73 -31.35 -30.29
CA TYR A 480 18.96 -31.93 -28.96
C TYR A 480 19.33 -30.89 -27.92
N THR A 481 20.21 -29.95 -28.27
CA THR A 481 20.61 -28.88 -27.36
C THR A 481 19.43 -27.96 -27.06
N THR A 482 18.60 -27.62 -28.07
CA THR A 482 17.39 -26.83 -27.83
C THR A 482 16.36 -27.54 -26.95
N CYS A 483 16.18 -28.86 -27.09
CA CYS A 483 15.30 -29.62 -26.19
C CYS A 483 15.73 -29.50 -24.73
N ILE A 484 17.04 -29.61 -24.45
CA ILE A 484 17.56 -29.49 -23.08
C ILE A 484 17.28 -28.10 -22.51
N ILE A 485 17.53 -27.04 -23.29
CA ILE A 485 17.28 -25.65 -22.86
C ILE A 485 15.79 -25.45 -22.51
N TRP A 486 14.88 -25.87 -23.39
CA TRP A 486 13.45 -25.66 -23.18
C TRP A 486 12.86 -26.57 -22.09
N LEU A 487 13.43 -27.77 -21.86
CA LEU A 487 13.07 -28.62 -20.72
C LEU A 487 13.55 -28.01 -19.39
N ALA A 488 14.75 -27.43 -19.35
CA ALA A 488 15.27 -26.76 -18.17
C ALA A 488 14.55 -25.43 -17.86
N PHE A 489 14.09 -24.72 -18.89
CA PHE A 489 13.35 -23.47 -18.73
C PHE A 489 12.10 -23.61 -17.86
N VAL A 490 11.31 -24.68 -18.06
CA VAL A 490 10.02 -24.87 -17.37
C VAL A 490 10.16 -24.82 -15.83
N PRO A 491 10.98 -25.69 -15.18
CA PRO A 491 11.11 -25.65 -13.72
C PRO A 491 11.76 -24.36 -13.20
N ILE A 492 12.69 -23.75 -13.94
CA ILE A 492 13.35 -22.50 -13.50
C ILE A 492 12.37 -21.33 -13.56
N TYR A 493 11.53 -21.24 -14.60
CA TYR A 493 10.55 -20.18 -14.75
C TYR A 493 9.47 -20.23 -13.66
N PHE A 494 8.94 -21.41 -13.35
CA PHE A 494 7.90 -21.55 -12.34
C PHE A 494 8.42 -21.59 -10.89
N GLY A 495 9.68 -21.99 -10.68
CA GLY A 495 10.29 -22.09 -9.36
C GLY A 495 11.04 -20.84 -8.89
N SER A 496 11.17 -19.80 -9.71
CA SER A 496 11.92 -18.58 -9.37
C SER A 496 11.09 -17.31 -9.48
N ASN A 497 11.51 -16.28 -8.73
CA ASN A 497 10.96 -14.91 -8.84
C ASN A 497 11.59 -14.12 -10.00
N TYR A 498 12.61 -14.68 -10.67
CA TYR A 498 13.35 -14.06 -11.78
C TYR A 498 12.82 -14.48 -13.16
N LYS A 499 11.50 -14.45 -13.33
CA LYS A 499 10.79 -14.95 -14.52
C LYS A 499 11.25 -14.28 -15.82
N ILE A 500 11.36 -12.95 -15.80
CA ILE A 500 11.76 -12.15 -16.98
C ILE A 500 13.21 -12.43 -17.40
N ILE A 501 14.13 -12.48 -16.42
CA ILE A 501 15.56 -12.75 -16.66
C ILE A 501 15.73 -14.16 -17.24
N THR A 502 15.11 -15.15 -16.61
CA THR A 502 15.12 -16.55 -17.07
C THR A 502 14.64 -16.66 -18.51
N MET A 503 13.58 -15.94 -18.86
CA MET A 503 13.02 -15.93 -20.21
C MET A 503 13.97 -15.27 -21.23
N CYS A 504 14.60 -14.15 -20.88
CA CYS A 504 15.62 -13.49 -21.72
C CYS A 504 16.78 -14.43 -22.06
N PHE A 505 17.36 -15.08 -21.05
CA PHE A 505 18.49 -15.99 -21.23
C PHE A 505 18.10 -17.24 -22.02
N SER A 506 16.93 -17.83 -21.74
CA SER A 506 16.50 -19.05 -22.41
C SER A 506 16.24 -18.84 -23.90
N VAL A 507 15.56 -17.74 -24.27
CA VAL A 507 15.33 -17.37 -25.68
C VAL A 507 16.64 -17.05 -26.38
N SER A 508 17.50 -16.23 -25.77
CA SER A 508 18.79 -15.84 -26.37
C SER A 508 19.74 -17.03 -26.53
N LEU A 509 19.78 -17.96 -25.56
CA LEU A 509 20.60 -19.16 -25.61
C LEU A 509 20.10 -20.11 -26.72
N SER A 510 18.78 -20.29 -26.81
CA SER A 510 18.16 -21.08 -27.88
C SER A 510 18.47 -20.51 -29.27
N ALA A 511 18.42 -19.19 -29.43
CA ALA A 511 18.78 -18.49 -30.67
C ALA A 511 20.28 -18.65 -31.00
N THR A 512 21.15 -18.56 -29.99
CA THR A 512 22.60 -18.71 -30.12
C THR A 512 22.98 -20.12 -30.55
N VAL A 513 22.35 -21.14 -29.97
CA VAL A 513 22.54 -22.54 -30.37
C VAL A 513 22.12 -22.75 -31.83
N ALA A 514 20.99 -22.20 -32.25
CA ALA A 514 20.56 -22.28 -33.64
C ALA A 514 21.54 -21.59 -34.60
N LEU A 515 22.02 -20.39 -34.25
CA LEU A 515 22.99 -19.65 -35.06
C LEU A 515 24.35 -20.38 -35.12
N GLY A 516 24.89 -20.74 -33.95
CA GLY A 516 26.18 -21.38 -33.78
C GLY A 516 26.26 -22.75 -34.44
N CYS A 517 25.31 -23.64 -34.15
CA CYS A 517 25.39 -25.02 -34.60
C CYS A 517 24.98 -25.19 -36.06
N MET A 518 24.07 -24.35 -36.59
CA MET A 518 23.59 -24.51 -37.97
C MET A 518 24.30 -23.61 -39.00
N PHE A 519 24.62 -22.37 -38.66
CA PHE A 519 25.11 -21.38 -39.63
C PHE A 519 26.62 -21.21 -39.60
N VAL A 520 27.28 -21.30 -38.43
CA VAL A 520 28.74 -21.19 -38.36
C VAL A 520 29.46 -22.22 -39.24
N PRO A 521 29.08 -23.51 -39.28
CA PRO A 521 29.72 -24.46 -40.20
C PRO A 521 29.59 -24.05 -41.68
N LYS A 522 28.47 -23.41 -42.06
CA LYS A 522 28.23 -22.95 -43.43
C LYS A 522 29.05 -21.71 -43.77
N VAL A 523 29.09 -20.74 -42.87
CA VAL A 523 29.90 -19.52 -43.02
C VAL A 523 31.39 -19.88 -43.03
N TYR A 524 31.82 -20.83 -42.19
CA TYR A 524 33.20 -21.33 -42.17
C TYR A 524 33.61 -21.93 -43.52
N ILE A 525 32.73 -22.71 -44.17
CA ILE A 525 33.00 -23.23 -45.52
C ILE A 525 33.07 -22.10 -46.55
N ILE A 526 32.18 -21.10 -46.47
CA ILE A 526 32.16 -19.98 -47.43
C ILE A 526 33.43 -19.12 -47.32
N LEU A 527 33.91 -18.84 -46.11
CA LEU A 527 35.03 -17.90 -45.88
C LEU A 527 36.40 -18.58 -45.75
N ALA A 528 36.51 -19.65 -44.95
CA ALA A 528 37.78 -20.25 -44.58
C ALA A 528 38.15 -21.49 -45.41
N LYS A 529 37.18 -22.11 -46.09
CA LYS A 529 37.36 -23.32 -46.91
C LYS A 529 36.66 -23.24 -48.28
N PRO A 530 36.95 -22.20 -49.10
CA PRO A 530 36.28 -21.98 -50.38
C PRO A 530 36.46 -23.15 -51.37
N GLU A 531 37.50 -23.96 -51.23
CA GLU A 531 37.73 -25.17 -52.02
C GLU A 531 36.63 -26.23 -51.89
N ARG A 532 35.86 -26.20 -50.79
CA ARG A 532 34.72 -27.11 -50.56
C ARG A 532 33.39 -26.54 -51.08
N ASN A 533 33.40 -25.32 -51.63
CA ASN A 533 32.24 -24.59 -52.14
C ASN A 533 32.01 -24.84 -53.65
N VAL A 534 32.19 -26.07 -54.12
CA VAL A 534 32.03 -26.47 -55.53
C VAL A 534 30.81 -27.35 -55.75
N ARG A 535 30.14 -27.21 -56.91
CA ARG A 535 28.89 -27.92 -57.24
C ARG A 535 29.04 -29.46 -57.24
N SER A 536 30.23 -29.95 -57.59
CA SER A 536 30.59 -31.39 -57.59
C SER A 536 30.58 -32.03 -56.20
N ALA A 537 30.76 -31.24 -55.13
CA ALA A 537 30.70 -31.74 -53.76
C ALA A 537 29.27 -31.94 -53.24
N PHE A 538 28.24 -31.49 -53.98
CA PHE A 538 26.82 -31.56 -53.60
C PHE A 538 25.99 -32.54 -54.45
N THR A 539 26.61 -33.24 -55.40
CA THR A 539 25.98 -34.25 -56.26
C THR A 539 26.36 -35.65 -55.81
N THR A 540 25.50 -36.30 -55.01
CA THR A 540 25.59 -37.76 -54.78
C THR A 540 24.99 -38.50 -55.97
N SER A 541 25.83 -38.90 -56.93
CA SER A 541 25.54 -39.99 -57.86
C SER A 541 26.84 -40.61 -58.39
N THR A 542 27.49 -41.45 -57.59
CA THR A 542 28.55 -42.35 -58.06
C THR A 542 28.02 -43.71 -58.53
N VAL A 543 26.69 -43.91 -58.56
CA VAL A 543 26.06 -45.17 -59.01
C VAL A 543 25.23 -44.94 -60.26
N VAL A 544 25.84 -44.41 -61.32
CA VAL A 544 25.56 -44.77 -62.72
C VAL A 544 26.86 -44.56 -63.50
N ARG A 545 27.85 -45.44 -63.31
CA ARG A 545 28.78 -45.73 -64.42
C ARG A 545 27.96 -46.56 -65.40
N MET A 546 27.37 -45.93 -66.42
CA MET A 546 26.99 -46.69 -67.60
C MET A 546 28.29 -47.18 -68.23
N HIS A 547 28.43 -48.49 -68.33
CA HIS A 547 29.26 -49.14 -69.34
C HIS A 547 28.83 -48.56 -70.70
N VAL A 548 29.74 -47.85 -71.37
CA VAL A 548 29.71 -47.70 -72.82
C VAL A 548 31.11 -48.06 -73.28
N GLY A 549 31.15 -49.12 -74.09
CA GLY A 549 32.36 -49.75 -74.59
C GLY A 549 33.12 -48.91 -75.60
N ASP A 550 34.23 -49.51 -76.01
CA ASP A 550 35.27 -49.04 -76.90
C ASP A 550 34.82 -48.10 -78.03
N GLY A 551 35.60 -47.04 -78.18
CA GLY A 551 35.62 -46.23 -79.37
C GLY A 551 36.21 -47.00 -80.55
N LYS A 552 35.40 -47.17 -81.59
CA LYS A 552 35.89 -47.19 -82.97
C LYS A 552 34.99 -46.32 -83.84
N SER A 553 35.67 -45.41 -84.52
CA SER A 553 35.19 -44.33 -85.39
C SER A 553 34.28 -44.79 -86.51
N SER A 554 33.18 -44.07 -86.76
CA SER A 554 32.63 -43.86 -88.12
C SER A 554 31.74 -42.61 -88.16
N SER A 555 32.28 -41.56 -88.78
CA SER A 555 31.63 -40.63 -89.72
C SER A 555 30.11 -40.38 -89.62
N ALA A 556 29.80 -39.11 -89.32
CA ALA A 556 28.51 -38.48 -89.53
C ALA A 556 28.05 -38.51 -90.99
N ALA A 557 26.79 -38.91 -91.21
CA ALA A 557 26.02 -38.58 -92.40
C ALA A 557 24.53 -38.46 -92.05
N SER A 558 24.07 -37.21 -91.99
CA SER A 558 22.87 -36.69 -92.66
C SER A 558 21.47 -37.33 -92.45
N ARG A 559 20.53 -36.42 -92.20
CA ARG A 559 19.12 -36.34 -92.64
C ARG A 559 18.00 -36.82 -91.70
N SER A 560 17.32 -35.77 -91.21
CA SER A 560 15.90 -35.69 -90.89
C SER A 560 14.98 -36.37 -91.91
N SER A 561 13.98 -37.11 -91.42
CA SER A 561 12.57 -36.94 -91.80
C SER A 561 11.63 -37.80 -90.94
N SER A 562 10.69 -37.09 -90.30
CA SER A 562 9.26 -37.41 -90.13
C SER A 562 8.74 -38.85 -90.23
N LEU A 563 8.01 -39.25 -89.18
CA LEU A 563 6.66 -39.81 -89.16
C LEU A 563 6.25 -40.75 -90.32
N VAL A 564 5.78 -41.97 -89.97
CA VAL A 564 4.38 -42.41 -90.14
C VAL A 564 4.24 -43.95 -90.02
N ASN A 565 3.43 -44.33 -89.03
CA ASN A 565 2.46 -45.44 -88.95
C ASN A 565 2.82 -46.94 -88.88
N LEU A 566 1.85 -47.58 -88.22
CA LEU A 566 1.23 -48.89 -88.48
C LEU A 566 1.66 -50.08 -87.62
N TRP A 567 0.93 -50.19 -86.50
CA TRP A 567 0.13 -51.36 -86.12
C TRP A 567 0.47 -52.70 -86.79
N LYS A 568 0.83 -53.69 -85.95
CA LYS A 568 0.10 -54.97 -85.96
C LYS A 568 0.22 -55.72 -84.63
N ARG A 569 -0.96 -56.07 -84.11
CA ARG A 569 -1.20 -57.07 -83.07
C ARG A 569 -0.74 -58.47 -83.52
N ARG A 570 -0.45 -59.31 -82.51
CA ARG A 570 -1.11 -60.62 -82.22
C ARG A 570 -0.16 -61.82 -82.17
N GLY A 571 -0.40 -62.68 -81.18
CA GLY A 571 0.07 -64.08 -81.11
C GLY A 571 1.01 -64.31 -79.93
N SER A 572 0.58 -64.71 -78.72
CA SER A 572 -0.12 -65.93 -78.30
C SER A 572 0.83 -67.07 -77.92
N SER A 573 0.54 -67.64 -76.73
CA SER A 573 0.65 -69.05 -76.32
C SER A 573 1.82 -69.51 -75.45
N GLY A 574 1.40 -70.19 -74.36
CA GLY A 574 2.08 -71.31 -73.70
C GLY A 574 3.10 -70.90 -72.63
N GLU A 575 3.11 -71.42 -71.40
CA GLU A 575 2.45 -72.60 -70.85
C GLU A 575 2.33 -72.52 -69.32
N THR A 576 1.25 -73.17 -68.89
CA THR A 576 0.82 -73.71 -67.59
C THR A 576 1.91 -74.27 -66.68
N LEU A 577 1.77 -74.08 -65.36
CA LEU A 577 1.79 -75.19 -64.39
C LEU A 577 0.95 -74.83 -63.15
N ARG A 578 -0.02 -75.70 -62.90
CA ARG A 578 -0.96 -75.71 -61.77
C ARG A 578 -0.26 -76.23 -60.52
N LEU A 579 -0.66 -75.75 -59.33
CA LEU A 579 -1.45 -76.55 -58.38
C LEU A 579 -1.90 -75.68 -57.19
N ASN A 580 -3.22 -75.47 -57.13
CA ASN A 580 -4.14 -75.71 -56.00
C ASN A 580 -3.50 -76.02 -54.63
N SER A 581 -4.05 -75.60 -53.49
CA SER A 581 -5.45 -75.31 -53.20
C SER A 581 -5.58 -74.40 -51.98
N ASP A 582 -6.60 -73.56 -52.07
CA ASP A 582 -7.67 -73.37 -51.08
C ASP A 582 -7.42 -72.60 -49.77
N SER A 583 -7.90 -71.36 -49.85
CA SER A 583 -9.15 -70.90 -49.20
C SER A 583 -9.01 -70.33 -47.78
N VAL A 584 -9.29 -69.02 -47.58
CA VAL A 584 -10.62 -68.43 -47.22
C VAL A 584 -10.85 -68.58 -45.71
N GLU A 585 -11.27 -67.63 -44.88
CA GLU A 585 -11.83 -66.29 -45.03
C GLU A 585 -11.65 -65.51 -43.70
N TRP A 586 -11.41 -64.20 -43.81
CA TRP A 586 -12.07 -63.10 -43.07
C TRP A 586 -12.24 -63.10 -41.54
N SER A 587 -11.49 -62.15 -40.95
CA SER A 587 -12.02 -60.89 -40.38
C SER A 587 -12.04 -60.68 -38.86
N ARG A 588 -11.66 -59.42 -38.57
CA ARG A 588 -12.15 -58.49 -37.54
C ARG A 588 -11.77 -58.73 -36.07
N LYS A 589 -11.13 -57.66 -35.55
CA LYS A 589 -11.50 -56.83 -34.38
C LYS A 589 -11.71 -57.57 -33.06
N GLU A 590 -11.28 -57.12 -31.89
CA GLU A 590 -10.77 -55.84 -31.38
C GLU A 590 -10.38 -56.12 -29.91
N ARG A 591 -9.45 -55.33 -29.35
CA ARG A 591 -9.34 -54.92 -27.92
C ARG A 591 -9.12 -56.01 -26.84
N ARG A 592 -7.98 -55.92 -26.13
CA ARG A 592 -7.77 -55.31 -24.77
C ARG A 592 -8.44 -56.17 -23.68
N GLU A 593 -7.83 -56.50 -22.55
CA GLU A 593 -6.79 -55.81 -21.78
C GLU A 593 -6.23 -56.74 -20.67
N GLN A 594 -5.03 -56.40 -20.20
CA GLN A 594 -4.53 -56.51 -18.82
C GLN A 594 -4.27 -57.88 -18.15
N SER A 595 -3.01 -58.28 -18.29
CA SER A 595 -2.01 -58.42 -17.21
C SER A 595 -2.49 -58.15 -15.78
N THR A 596 -2.33 -59.22 -15.01
CA THR A 596 -2.18 -59.38 -13.56
C THR A 596 -1.12 -58.50 -12.89
N ASN A 597 -1.23 -58.50 -11.55
CA ASN A 597 -0.25 -58.19 -10.50
C ASN A 597 -0.09 -56.71 -10.14
N SER A 598 0.01 -56.29 -8.87
CA SER A 598 -0.14 -56.87 -7.53
C SER A 598 0.37 -55.77 -6.59
N LEU A 599 -0.27 -55.50 -5.45
CA LEU A 599 0.37 -55.29 -4.14
C LEU A 599 -0.66 -54.87 -3.06
N THR A 600 -0.97 -55.85 -2.20
CA THR A 600 -0.98 -55.80 -0.72
C THR A 600 -1.40 -54.53 0.05
N ARG A 601 -2.47 -54.71 0.86
CA ARG A 601 -2.57 -54.63 2.36
C ARG A 601 -1.92 -53.42 3.07
N LEU A 602 -2.46 -52.79 4.12
CA LEU A 602 -3.33 -53.23 5.23
C LEU A 602 -3.80 -51.97 6.02
N HIS A 603 -5.08 -51.95 6.39
CA HIS A 603 -5.72 -51.44 7.63
C HIS A 603 -5.56 -50.01 8.20
N SER A 604 -6.73 -49.35 8.28
CA SER A 604 -7.38 -48.68 9.44
C SER A 604 -6.55 -47.85 10.43
N HIS A 605 -6.76 -46.52 10.42
CA HIS A 605 -7.60 -45.83 11.42
C HIS A 605 -8.05 -44.46 10.90
#